data_AF-A0A962YMM2-F1
#
_entry.id   AF-A0A962YMM2-F1
#
_cell.length_a   1.000
_cell.length_b   1.000
_cell.length_c   1.000
_cell.angle_alpha   90.00
_cell.angle_beta   90.00
_cell.angle_gamma   90.00
#
_symmetry.space_group_name_H-M   'P 1'
#
loop_
_entity.id
_entity.type
_entity.pdbx_description
1 polymer ?
#
loop_
_entity_poly.entity_id
_entity_poly.type
_entity_poly.pdbx_seq_one_letter_code
_entity_poly.pdbx_strand_id
1 'polypeptide(L)'
;MELQNLNQIEHATRFGRPEMFRFGVALLFVIAIMLVAGMTIGDLPHNYMLVAAAMIGGYMAMNDVANNVGPAVGSKALTLAGAIAIAAIFEAAGALIAGGDVVSTIKNGIIDPSKIGDSDAFIWLMMAARYSVVTLPRDLLWDRT
;
A
#
# COMPACT_ATOMS: atom_id res chain seq x y z
N MET A 1 -8.21 48.54 4.87
CA MET A 1 -9.07 47.53 4.19
C MET A 1 -8.25 46.54 3.36
N GLU A 2 -7.18 46.95 2.66
CA GLU A 2 -6.33 46.01 1.88
C GLU A 2 -5.58 44.94 2.72
N LEU A 3 -5.12 45.28 3.93
CA LEU A 3 -4.42 44.34 4.81
C LEU A 3 -5.31 43.21 5.35
N GLN A 4 -6.63 43.44 5.44
CA GLN A 4 -7.60 42.41 5.85
C GLN A 4 -7.88 41.42 4.71
N ASN A 5 -7.89 41.89 3.46
CA ASN A 5 -8.04 41.05 2.27
C ASN A 5 -6.80 40.16 2.05
N LEU A 6 -5.59 40.67 2.28
CA LEU A 6 -4.35 39.88 2.18
C LEU A 6 -4.29 38.74 3.22
N ASN A 7 -4.72 39.00 4.46
CA ASN A 7 -4.75 38.00 5.52
C ASN A 7 -5.83 36.91 5.26
N GLN A 8 -6.98 37.29 4.68
CA GLN A 8 -7.99 36.32 4.25
C GLN A 8 -7.53 35.45 3.06
N ILE A 9 -6.73 36.01 2.14
CA ILE A 9 -6.12 35.26 1.04
C ILE A 9 -5.04 34.28 1.56
N GLU A 10 -4.23 34.67 2.56
CA GLU A 10 -3.26 33.78 3.18
C GLU A 10 -3.95 32.62 3.93
N HIS A 11 -5.03 32.90 4.66
CA HIS A 11 -5.82 31.88 5.35
C HIS A 11 -6.57 30.94 4.39
N ALA A 12 -7.04 31.43 3.24
CA ALA A 12 -7.64 30.61 2.20
C ALA A 12 -6.62 29.73 1.46
N THR A 13 -5.36 30.18 1.36
CA THR A 13 -4.28 29.43 0.69
C THR A 13 -3.65 28.37 1.61
N ARG A 14 -3.62 28.60 2.93
CA ARG A 14 -3.06 27.63 3.91
C ARG A 14 -3.93 26.40 4.13
N PHE A 15 -5.24 26.48 3.93
CA PHE A 15 -6.15 25.36 4.17
C PHE A 15 -6.07 24.25 3.11
N GLY A 16 -5.70 24.56 1.86
CA GLY A 16 -5.59 23.54 0.79
C GLY A 16 -4.20 22.94 0.58
N ARG A 17 -3.14 23.60 1.05
CA ARG A 17 -1.75 23.24 0.71
C ARG A 17 -1.24 21.92 1.31
N PRO A 18 -1.49 21.57 2.60
CA PRO A 18 -0.95 20.35 3.17
C PRO A 18 -1.68 19.08 2.71
N GLU A 19 -2.98 19.16 2.43
CA GLU A 19 -3.77 18.02 1.96
C GLU A 19 -3.40 17.65 0.52
N MET A 20 -3.33 18.65 -0.36
CA MET A 20 -2.91 18.46 -1.75
C MET A 20 -1.48 17.90 -1.85
N PHE A 21 -0.58 18.33 -0.96
CA PHE A 21 0.77 17.80 -0.90
C PHE A 21 0.80 16.30 -0.50
N ARG A 22 -0.01 15.90 0.48
CA ARG A 22 -0.11 14.48 0.91
C ARG A 22 -0.62 13.58 -0.21
N PHE A 23 -1.66 14.02 -0.93
CA PHE A 23 -2.16 13.29 -2.10
C PHE A 23 -1.11 13.23 -3.22
N GLY A 24 -0.38 14.32 -3.45
CA GLY A 24 0.71 14.36 -4.43
C GLY A 24 1.82 13.36 -4.14
N VAL A 25 2.30 13.31 -2.89
CA VAL A 25 3.35 12.35 -2.48
C VAL A 25 2.87 10.91 -2.57
N ALA A 26 1.63 10.63 -2.15
CA ALA A 26 1.05 9.28 -2.26
C ALA A 26 0.92 8.83 -3.73
N LEU A 27 0.47 9.73 -4.63
CA LEU A 27 0.38 9.43 -6.06
C LEU A 27 1.76 9.17 -6.67
N LEU A 28 2.76 10.01 -6.35
CA LEU A 28 4.13 9.81 -6.80
C LEU A 28 4.71 8.49 -6.31
N PHE A 29 4.40 8.07 -5.09
CA PHE A 29 4.83 6.79 -4.55
C PHE A 29 4.24 5.61 -5.35
N VAL A 30 2.95 5.65 -5.69
CA VAL A 30 2.32 4.61 -6.51
C VAL A 30 2.88 4.61 -7.94
N ILE A 31 3.13 5.79 -8.53
CA ILE A 31 3.79 5.90 -9.84
C ILE A 31 5.21 5.32 -9.80
N ALA A 32 5.97 5.59 -8.74
CA ALA A 32 7.30 5.02 -8.58
C ALA A 32 7.25 3.49 -8.53
N ILE A 33 6.29 2.90 -7.81
CA ILE A 33 6.07 1.45 -7.80
C ILE A 33 5.75 0.94 -9.21
N MET A 34 4.85 1.59 -9.95
CA MET A 34 4.50 1.20 -11.32
C MET A 34 5.73 1.18 -12.23
N LEU A 35 6.55 2.24 -12.17
CA LEU A 35 7.74 2.35 -13.00
C LEU A 35 8.77 1.30 -12.64
N VAL A 36 9.09 1.14 -11.36
CA VAL A 36 10.07 0.15 -10.88
C VAL A 36 9.60 -1.27 -11.20
N ALA A 37 8.35 -1.61 -10.89
CA ALA A 37 7.79 -2.93 -11.19
C ALA A 37 7.77 -3.18 -12.71
N GLY A 38 7.33 -2.20 -13.51
CA GLY A 38 7.30 -2.31 -14.96
C GLY A 38 8.67 -2.51 -15.60
N MET A 39 9.72 -1.89 -15.04
CA MET A 39 11.09 -2.04 -15.52
C MET A 39 11.78 -3.33 -15.04
N THR A 40 11.40 -3.84 -13.87
CA THR A 40 12.06 -5.02 -13.25
C THR A 40 11.44 -6.35 -13.68
N ILE A 41 10.14 -6.37 -13.99
CA ILE A 41 9.36 -7.58 -14.31
C ILE A 41 9.38 -7.91 -15.82
N GLY A 42 10.10 -7.12 -16.64
CA GLY A 42 10.07 -7.14 -18.10
C GLY A 42 10.06 -8.53 -18.77
N ASP A 43 9.14 -8.69 -19.74
CA ASP A 43 8.84 -9.86 -20.59
C ASP A 43 8.27 -11.13 -19.92
N LEU A 44 7.89 -11.08 -18.64
CA LEU A 44 7.13 -12.18 -18.05
C LEU A 44 5.67 -12.25 -18.55
N PRO A 45 5.09 -13.44 -18.75
CA PRO A 45 3.65 -13.60 -18.95
C PRO A 45 2.88 -12.92 -17.81
N HIS A 46 1.79 -12.22 -18.14
CA HIS A 46 0.96 -11.50 -17.16
C HIS A 46 1.67 -10.35 -16.41
N ASN A 47 2.71 -9.73 -16.99
CA ASN A 47 3.42 -8.58 -16.41
C ASN A 47 2.49 -7.45 -15.90
N TYR A 48 1.41 -7.12 -16.62
CA TYR A 48 0.45 -6.10 -16.23
C TYR A 48 -0.25 -6.44 -14.91
N MET A 49 -0.54 -7.72 -14.65
CA MET A 49 -1.16 -8.18 -13.41
C MET A 49 -0.16 -8.09 -12.25
N LEU A 50 1.12 -8.40 -12.48
CA LEU A 50 2.17 -8.27 -11.46
C LEU A 50 2.41 -6.80 -11.08
N VAL A 51 2.40 -5.90 -12.06
CA VAL A 51 2.47 -4.45 -11.79
C VAL A 51 1.26 -3.98 -11.00
N ALA A 52 0.06 -4.44 -11.35
CA ALA A 52 -1.15 -4.15 -10.58
C ALA A 52 -1.07 -4.70 -9.14
N ALA A 53 -0.59 -5.93 -8.96
CA ALA A 53 -0.38 -6.53 -7.65
C ALA A 53 0.60 -5.71 -6.79
N ALA A 54 1.70 -5.24 -7.39
CA ALA A 54 2.69 -4.40 -6.73
C ALA A 54 2.12 -3.03 -6.31
N MET A 55 1.30 -2.40 -7.16
CA MET A 55 0.62 -1.14 -6.82
C MET A 55 -0.30 -1.30 -5.61
N ILE A 56 -1.19 -2.30 -5.65
CA ILE A 56 -2.10 -2.58 -4.53
C ILE A 56 -1.27 -2.95 -3.29
N GLY A 57 -0.18 -3.71 -3.50
CA GLY A 57 0.95 -3.98 -2.61
C GLY A 57 1.36 -2.79 -1.78
N GLY A 58 1.95 -1.81 -2.45
CA GLY A 58 2.47 -0.61 -1.82
C GLY A 58 1.40 0.26 -1.18
N TYR A 59 0.18 0.30 -1.73
CA TYR A 59 -0.92 1.00 -1.07
C TYR A 59 -1.24 0.39 0.31
N MET A 60 -1.29 -0.93 0.44
CA MET A 60 -1.50 -1.57 1.74
C MET A 60 -0.32 -1.34 2.69
N ALA A 61 0.91 -1.48 2.20
CA ALA A 61 2.10 -1.19 3.01
C ALA A 61 2.08 0.24 3.59
N MET A 62 1.65 1.23 2.80
CA MET A 62 1.49 2.60 3.29
C MET A 62 0.47 2.71 4.45
N ASN A 63 -0.62 1.96 4.38
CA ASN A 63 -1.63 1.92 5.44
C ASN A 63 -1.11 1.19 6.70
N ASP A 64 -0.46 0.05 6.50
CA ASP A 64 0.03 -0.79 7.60
C ASP A 64 1.14 -0.08 8.37
N VAL A 65 2.08 0.56 7.67
CA VAL A 65 3.12 1.38 8.28
C VAL A 65 2.52 2.52 9.10
N ALA A 66 1.51 3.23 8.57
CA ALA A 66 0.87 4.33 9.31
C ALA A 66 0.20 3.85 10.61
N ASN A 67 -0.42 2.67 10.60
CA ASN A 67 -1.04 2.06 11.78
C ASN A 67 0.01 1.60 12.80
N ASN A 68 1.13 1.05 12.34
CA ASN A 68 2.19 0.52 13.20
C ASN A 68 3.05 1.64 13.83
N VAL A 69 3.42 2.66 13.05
CA VAL A 69 4.34 3.72 13.51
C VAL A 69 3.62 4.93 14.09
N GLY A 70 2.31 5.06 13.89
CA GLY A 70 1.50 6.19 14.35
C GLY A 70 1.65 6.51 15.84
N PRO A 71 1.49 5.54 16.76
CA PRO A 71 1.67 5.77 18.20
C PRO A 71 3.10 6.15 18.61
N ALA A 72 4.11 5.55 17.95
CA ALA A 72 5.53 5.81 18.25
C ALA A 72 5.96 7.22 17.79
N VAL A 73 5.49 7.67 16.63
CA VAL A 73 5.75 9.02 16.13
C VAL A 73 4.90 10.05 16.88
N GLY A 74 3.64 9.73 17.17
CA GLY A 74 2.71 10.61 17.90
C GLY A 74 3.13 10.88 19.35
N SER A 75 3.75 9.90 20.02
CA SER A 75 4.31 10.05 21.38
C SER A 75 5.67 10.76 21.41
N LYS A 76 6.23 11.13 20.24
CA LYS A 76 7.59 11.68 20.07
C LYS A 76 8.71 10.74 20.51
N ALA A 77 8.43 9.44 20.68
CA ALA A 77 9.46 8.44 20.95
C ALA A 77 10.37 8.23 19.72
N LEU A 78 9.84 8.41 18.51
CA LEU A 78 10.58 8.28 17.26
C LEU A 78 10.25 9.42 16.28
N THR A 79 11.23 9.81 15.46
CA THR A 79 11.00 10.79 14.38
C THR A 79 10.29 10.12 13.21
N LEU A 80 9.54 10.88 12.42
CA LEU A 80 8.85 10.36 11.22
C LEU A 80 9.84 9.73 10.23
N ALA A 81 11.00 10.36 10.03
CA ALA A 81 12.03 9.83 9.13
C ALA A 81 12.63 8.51 9.66
N GLY A 82 12.91 8.43 10.97
CA GLY A 82 13.39 7.20 11.60
C GLY A 82 12.36 6.06 11.51
N ALA A 83 11.09 6.39 11.74
CA ALA A 83 9.98 5.43 11.63
C ALA A 83 9.86 4.84 10.22
N ILE A 84 9.92 5.68 9.18
CA ILE A 84 9.86 5.24 7.78
C ILE A 84 11.07 4.36 7.43
N ALA A 85 12.28 4.72 7.87
CA ALA A 85 13.47 3.93 7.59
C ALA A 85 13.41 2.53 8.22
N ILE A 86 12.99 2.45 9.48
CA ILE A 86 12.81 1.16 10.18
C ILE A 86 11.72 0.34 9.49
N ALA A 87 10.56 0.95 9.22
CA ALA A 87 9.46 0.27 8.53
C ALA A 87 9.90 -0.29 7.18
N ALA A 88 10.60 0.49 6.36
CA ALA A 88 11.07 0.03 5.05
C ALA A 88 11.98 -1.20 5.15
N ILE A 89 12.89 -1.25 6.13
CA ILE A 89 13.79 -2.39 6.32
C ILE A 89 13.02 -3.62 6.80
N PHE A 90 12.22 -3.48 7.85
CA PHE A 90 11.54 -4.62 8.47
C PHE A 90 10.37 -5.17 7.64
N GLU A 91 9.61 -4.31 6.96
CA GLU A 91 8.54 -4.73 6.04
C GLU A 91 9.12 -5.45 4.83
N ALA A 92 10.17 -4.89 4.21
CA ALA A 92 10.84 -5.55 3.08
C ALA A 92 11.52 -6.86 3.51
N ALA A 93 12.21 -6.87 4.65
CA ALA A 93 12.84 -8.08 5.18
C ALA A 93 11.79 -9.16 5.50
N GLY A 94 10.67 -8.80 6.13
CA GLY A 94 9.56 -9.72 6.41
C GLY A 94 8.99 -10.34 5.12
N ALA A 95 8.74 -9.51 4.11
CA ALA A 95 8.27 -9.98 2.81
C ALA A 95 9.26 -10.92 2.12
N LEU A 96 10.57 -10.65 2.20
CA LEU A 96 11.61 -11.49 1.58
C LEU A 96 11.86 -12.79 2.33
N ILE A 97 11.86 -12.76 3.67
CA ILE A 97 12.18 -13.92 4.50
C ILE A 97 10.98 -14.86 4.65
N ALA A 98 9.79 -14.30 4.93
CA ALA A 98 8.60 -15.07 5.26
C ALA A 98 7.57 -15.15 4.12
N GLY A 99 7.73 -14.37 3.03
CA GLY A 99 6.73 -14.31 1.96
C GLY A 99 6.49 -15.65 1.27
N GLY A 100 7.54 -16.45 1.06
CA GLY A 100 7.42 -17.78 0.46
C GLY A 100 6.56 -18.75 1.28
N ASP A 101 6.78 -18.77 2.60
CA ASP A 101 6.03 -19.62 3.52
C ASP A 101 4.57 -19.20 3.64
N VAL A 102 4.29 -17.90 3.63
CA VAL A 102 2.91 -17.35 3.62
C VAL A 102 2.19 -17.75 2.34
N VAL A 103 2.81 -17.59 1.17
CA VAL A 103 2.21 -18.00 -0.12
C VAL A 103 1.96 -19.50 -0.15
N SER A 104 2.91 -20.31 0.33
CA SER A 104 2.73 -21.77 0.45
C SER A 104 1.55 -22.13 1.35
N THR A 105 1.41 -21.44 2.49
CA THR A 105 0.31 -21.67 3.44
C THR A 105 -1.03 -21.28 2.83
N ILE A 106 -1.13 -20.13 2.14
CA ILE A 106 -2.35 -19.70 1.46
C ILE A 106 -2.73 -20.70 0.35
N LYS A 107 -1.75 -21.09 -0.47
CA LYS A 107 -1.93 -22.03 -1.57
C LYS A 107 -2.42 -23.40 -1.11
N ASN A 108 -2.03 -23.87 0.08
CA ASN A 108 -2.35 -25.22 0.54
C ASN A 108 -3.50 -25.26 1.57
N GLY A 109 -3.74 -24.16 2.29
CA GLY A 109 -4.71 -24.09 3.39
C GLY A 109 -6.03 -23.40 3.04
N ILE A 110 -6.05 -22.56 2.00
CA ILE A 110 -7.24 -21.78 1.59
C ILE A 110 -7.71 -22.21 0.19
N ILE A 111 -6.76 -22.46 -0.70
CA ILE A 111 -7.03 -22.85 -2.08
C ILE A 111 -6.59 -24.30 -2.27
N ASP A 112 -7.31 -25.06 -3.10
CA ASP A 112 -6.88 -26.39 -3.52
C ASP A 112 -6.37 -26.30 -4.96
N PRO A 113 -5.04 -26.30 -5.20
CA PRO A 113 -4.47 -26.14 -6.53
C PRO A 113 -4.86 -27.27 -7.47
N SER A 114 -5.21 -28.45 -6.94
CA SER A 114 -5.62 -29.61 -7.76
C SER A 114 -7.01 -29.42 -8.39
N LYS A 115 -7.81 -28.49 -7.86
CA LYS A 115 -9.14 -28.14 -8.36
C LYS A 115 -9.14 -26.92 -9.27
N ILE A 116 -8.01 -26.24 -9.42
CA ILE A 116 -7.86 -25.10 -10.31
C ILE A 116 -7.25 -25.60 -11.61
N GLY A 117 -7.99 -25.38 -12.70
CA GLY A 117 -7.70 -26.00 -14.01
C GLY A 117 -6.38 -25.58 -14.65
N ASP A 118 -5.90 -24.37 -14.37
CA ASP A 118 -4.60 -23.87 -14.87
C ASP A 118 -4.05 -22.68 -14.04
N SER A 119 -2.77 -22.34 -14.25
CA SER A 119 -2.06 -21.24 -13.59
C SER A 119 -2.70 -19.86 -13.78
N ASP A 120 -3.31 -19.57 -14.93
CA ASP A 120 -3.96 -18.30 -15.22
C ASP A 120 -5.19 -18.12 -14.33
N ALA A 121 -6.02 -19.16 -14.20
CA ALA A 121 -7.13 -19.17 -13.25
C ALA A 121 -6.66 -18.93 -11.81
N PHE A 122 -5.50 -19.49 -11.42
CA PHE A 122 -4.89 -19.24 -10.11
C PHE A 122 -4.45 -17.78 -9.94
N ILE A 123 -3.79 -17.19 -10.94
CA ILE A 123 -3.36 -15.78 -10.92
C ILE A 123 -4.56 -14.84 -10.81
N TRP A 124 -5.62 -15.08 -11.59
CA TRP A 124 -6.85 -14.30 -11.53
C TRP A 124 -7.55 -14.41 -10.17
N LEU A 125 -7.59 -15.60 -9.59
CA LEU A 125 -8.16 -15.81 -8.27
C LEU A 125 -7.37 -15.06 -7.19
N MET A 126 -6.04 -15.08 -7.25
CA MET A 126 -5.18 -14.31 -6.35
C MET A 126 -5.35 -12.80 -6.51
N MET A 127 -5.46 -12.32 -7.76
CA MET A 127 -5.75 -10.91 -8.02
C MET A 127 -7.12 -10.47 -7.51
N ALA A 128 -8.16 -11.30 -7.71
CA ALA A 128 -9.51 -11.03 -7.21
C ALA A 128 -9.53 -10.97 -5.68
N ALA A 129 -8.85 -11.90 -5.01
CA ALA A 129 -8.72 -11.90 -3.55
C ALA A 129 -8.03 -10.62 -3.05
N ARG A 130 -6.99 -10.14 -3.75
CA ARG A 130 -6.33 -8.89 -3.38
C ARG A 130 -7.21 -7.66 -3.57
N TYR A 131 -7.97 -7.64 -4.66
CA TYR A 131 -8.87 -6.54 -4.98
C TYR A 131 -10.03 -6.43 -3.99
N SER A 132 -10.59 -7.57 -3.54
CA SER A 132 -11.68 -7.58 -2.57
C SER A 132 -11.27 -6.96 -1.23
N VAL A 133 -10.07 -7.29 -0.71
CA VAL A 133 -9.59 -6.74 0.56
C VAL A 133 -9.46 -5.21 0.54
N VAL A 134 -9.07 -4.64 -0.60
CA VAL A 134 -8.90 -3.18 -0.73
C VAL A 134 -10.22 -2.44 -0.95
N THR A 135 -11.22 -3.10 -1.54
CA THR A 135 -12.52 -2.49 -1.84
C THR A 135 -13.55 -2.67 -0.75
N LEU A 136 -13.38 -3.66 0.12
CA LEU A 136 -14.33 -3.92 1.19
C LEU A 136 -14.32 -2.79 2.25
N PRO A 137 -15.51 -2.41 2.76
CA PRO A 137 -15.61 -1.46 3.85
C PRO A 137 -14.86 -2.01 5.07
N ARG A 138 -13.98 -1.19 5.68
CA ARG A 138 -13.18 -1.64 6.82
C ARG A 138 -14.07 -1.99 8.01
N ASP A 139 -15.17 -1.28 8.21
CA ASP A 139 -16.21 -1.61 9.18
C ASP A 139 -16.72 -3.05 9.04
N LEU A 140 -16.83 -3.58 7.82
CA LEU A 140 -17.24 -4.97 7.61
C LEU A 140 -16.17 -6.01 8.03
N LEU A 141 -14.91 -5.60 8.07
CA LEU A 141 -13.75 -6.45 8.41
C LEU A 141 -13.40 -6.40 9.91
N TRP A 142 -13.64 -5.27 10.58
CA TRP A 142 -13.24 -5.04 11.98
C TRP A 142 -14.38 -5.17 13.00
N ASP A 143 -15.64 -5.23 12.58
CA ASP A 143 -16.82 -5.35 13.47
C ASP A 143 -17.07 -6.81 13.95
N ARG A 144 -16.01 -7.64 14.00
CA ARG A 144 -16.05 -9.05 14.48
C ARG A 144 -15.11 -9.33 15.65
N THR A 145 -14.71 -8.30 16.41
CA THR A 145 -14.02 -8.42 17.70
C THR A 145 -14.54 -7.36 18.66
#